data_AF-A0AAV2G8H9-F1
#
_entry.id   AF-A0AAV2G8H9-F1
#
_cell.length_a   1.000
_cell.length_b   1.000
_cell.length_c   1.000
_cell.angle_alpha   90.00
_cell.angle_beta   90.00
_cell.angle_gamma   90.00
#
_symmetry.space_group_name_H-M   'P 1'
#
loop_
_entity.id
_entity.type
_entity.pdbx_description
1 polymer ?
#
loop_
_entity_poly.entity_id
_entity_poly.type
_entity_poly.pdbx_seq_one_letter_code
_entity_poly.pdbx_strand_id
1 'polypeptide(L)'
;MRVGLTALTMAGYFRDINEQDVLLFIDNIFRIVQAGSKVSALLGRMPSVVGYQPTLSTGMGTLQEIITSNKEGSITSIQAVYVPADDLTDHAPATTFAHLDATVVLSRGLAAKAIYPGVDPLDSTSTMLQPHIVGNIDEATAKAMNLEMRTT
;
A
#
# COMPACT_ATOMS: atom_id res chain seq x y z
N MET A 1 11.89 7.96 10.81
CA MET A 1 11.73 6.50 10.72
C MET A 1 10.70 5.95 11.71
N ARG A 2 10.69 6.37 12.99
CA ARG A 2 9.88 5.69 14.03
C ARG A 2 8.41 6.12 14.16
N VAL A 3 7.99 7.24 13.57
CA VAL A 3 6.62 7.76 13.71
C VAL A 3 5.54 6.78 13.25
N GLY A 4 5.79 6.01 12.18
CA GLY A 4 4.85 4.99 11.72
C GLY A 4 4.67 3.87 12.73
N LEU A 5 5.74 3.44 13.41
CA LEU A 5 5.66 2.42 14.47
C LEU A 5 4.88 2.92 15.68
N THR A 6 5.00 4.21 16.04
CA THR A 6 4.22 4.81 17.13
C THR A 6 2.72 4.80 16.82
N ALA A 7 2.33 5.17 15.59
CA ALA A 7 0.94 5.09 15.15
C ALA A 7 0.42 3.65 15.18
N LEU A 8 1.25 2.69 14.77
CA LEU A 8 0.92 1.26 14.81
C LEU A 8 0.77 0.72 16.23
N THR A 9 1.54 1.20 17.20
CA THR A 9 1.34 0.83 18.61
C THR A 9 -0.02 1.30 19.12
N MET A 10 -0.44 2.52 18.74
CA MET A 10 -1.77 3.03 19.12
C MET A 10 -2.89 2.25 18.42
N ALA A 11 -2.75 1.99 17.12
CA ALA A 11 -3.72 1.19 16.36
C ALA A 11 -3.81 -0.24 16.91
N GLY A 12 -2.67 -0.85 17.26
CA GLY A 12 -2.60 -2.16 17.90
C GLY A 12 -3.31 -2.18 19.25
N TYR A 13 -3.17 -1.13 20.07
CA TYR A 13 -3.91 -1.03 21.33
C TYR A 13 -5.44 -1.03 21.10
N PHE A 14 -5.93 -0.25 20.13
CA PHE A 14 -7.36 -0.23 19.82
C PHE A 14 -7.87 -1.57 19.23
N ARG A 15 -7.04 -2.27 18.46
CA ARG A 15 -7.37 -3.60 17.93
C ARG A 15 -7.37 -4.67 19.02
N ASP A 16 -6.31 -4.72 19.84
CA ASP A 16 -6.03 -5.84 20.76
C ASP A 16 -6.67 -5.68 22.14
N ILE A 17 -6.87 -4.45 22.62
CA ILE A 17 -7.44 -4.18 23.97
C ILE A 17 -8.89 -3.71 23.88
N ASN A 18 -9.20 -2.86 22.92
CA ASN A 18 -10.56 -2.34 22.76
C ASN A 18 -11.42 -3.18 21.81
N GLU A 19 -10.83 -4.16 21.11
CA GLU A 19 -11.55 -5.06 20.20
C GLU A 19 -12.32 -4.28 19.11
N GLN A 20 -11.68 -3.26 18.52
CA GLN A 20 -12.30 -2.36 17.54
C GLN A 20 -11.68 -2.49 16.15
N ASP A 21 -12.49 -2.18 15.15
CA ASP A 21 -12.04 -1.96 13.79
C ASP A 21 -11.41 -0.57 13.66
N VAL A 22 -10.13 -0.54 13.35
CA VAL A 22 -9.32 0.68 13.27
C VAL A 22 -9.00 0.98 11.81
N LEU A 23 -9.32 2.20 11.38
CA LEU A 23 -8.87 2.74 10.10
C LEU A 23 -7.57 3.54 10.30
N LEU A 24 -6.48 3.07 9.69
CA LEU A 24 -5.16 3.68 9.79
C LEU A 24 -4.77 4.36 8.48
N PHE A 25 -4.50 5.66 8.52
CA PHE A 25 -4.00 6.41 7.37
C PHE A 25 -2.48 6.61 7.47
N ILE A 26 -1.73 6.14 6.48
CA ILE A 26 -0.28 6.30 6.38
C ILE A 26 0.04 7.14 5.14
N ASP A 27 0.24 8.45 5.33
CA ASP A 27 0.72 9.35 4.29
C ASP A 27 2.13 9.88 4.66
N ASN A 28 3.23 9.43 4.08
CA ASN A 28 3.40 8.48 2.97
C ASN A 28 4.36 7.36 3.39
N ILE A 29 4.06 6.10 3.06
CA ILE A 29 4.89 4.96 3.47
C ILE A 29 6.32 5.07 2.92
N PHE A 30 6.50 5.65 1.72
CA PHE A 30 7.81 5.90 1.13
C PHE A 30 8.68 6.84 1.97
N ARG A 31 8.09 7.74 2.76
CA ARG A 31 8.85 8.63 3.67
C ARG A 31 9.49 7.85 4.82
N ILE A 32 8.90 6.74 5.25
CA ILE A 32 9.50 5.86 6.24
C ILE A 32 10.73 5.18 5.65
N VAL A 33 10.63 4.68 4.42
CA VAL A 33 11.73 4.08 3.66
C VAL A 33 12.87 5.07 3.45
N GLN A 34 12.59 6.28 2.95
CA GLN A 34 13.62 7.32 2.76
C GLN A 34 14.33 7.68 4.06
N ALA A 35 13.60 7.84 5.15
CA ALA A 35 14.20 8.14 6.45
C ALA A 35 15.11 7.00 6.92
N GLY A 36 14.71 5.76 6.67
CA GLY A 36 15.54 4.59 6.93
C GLY A 36 16.83 4.58 6.11
N SER A 37 16.74 4.78 4.79
CA SER A 37 17.92 4.79 3.92
C SER A 37 18.94 5.86 4.34
N LYS A 38 18.47 7.05 4.73
CA LYS A 38 19.35 8.13 5.26
C LYS A 38 20.04 7.72 6.55
N VAL A 39 19.33 7.09 7.49
CA VAL A 39 19.91 6.61 8.75
C VAL A 39 20.89 5.46 8.49
N SER A 40 20.57 4.54 7.58
CA SER A 40 21.44 3.43 7.19
C SER A 40 22.77 3.91 6.60
N ALA A 41 22.72 4.94 5.74
CA ALA A 41 23.91 5.57 5.18
C ALA A 41 24.76 6.25 6.28
N LEU A 42 24.14 6.96 7.22
CA LEU A 42 24.85 7.57 8.36
C LEU A 42 25.50 6.54 9.29
N LEU A 43 24.93 5.35 9.40
CA LEU A 43 25.49 4.23 10.17
C LEU A 43 26.59 3.46 9.43
N GLY A 44 27.00 3.92 8.24
CA GLY A 44 28.06 3.28 7.45
C GLY A 44 27.67 1.91 6.88
N ARG A 45 26.38 1.59 6.81
CA ARG A 45 25.93 0.33 6.20
C ARG A 45 26.05 0.43 4.67
N MET A 46 26.54 -0.64 4.05
CA MET A 46 26.63 -0.73 2.61
C MET A 46 25.22 -0.60 1.98
N PRO A 47 25.02 0.33 1.02
CA PRO A 47 23.75 0.47 0.34
C PRO A 47 23.47 -0.77 -0.52
N SER A 48 22.18 -1.09 -0.65
CA SER A 48 21.68 -2.16 -1.51
C SER A 48 21.23 -1.58 -2.87
N VAL A 49 20.38 -2.33 -3.57
CA VAL A 49 19.79 -2.01 -4.88
C VAL A 49 19.27 -0.57 -4.89
N VAL A 50 19.67 0.22 -5.91
CA VAL A 50 19.26 1.62 -6.14
C VAL A 50 19.53 2.56 -4.95
N GLY A 51 20.45 2.20 -4.03
CA GLY A 51 20.83 3.07 -2.91
C GLY A 51 19.92 2.96 -1.67
N TYR A 52 19.02 1.98 -1.63
CA TYR A 52 18.20 1.70 -0.45
C TYR A 52 18.98 0.96 0.64
N GLN A 53 18.47 1.02 1.87
CA GLN A 53 18.99 0.23 2.99
C GLN A 53 18.87 -1.30 2.70
N PRO A 54 19.85 -2.12 3.14
CA PRO A 54 19.79 -3.58 2.96
C PRO A 54 18.64 -4.23 3.75
N THR A 55 18.16 -3.56 4.80
CA THR A 55 17.06 -4.03 5.65
C THR A 55 15.68 -3.52 5.19
N LEU A 56 15.54 -3.09 3.94
CA LEU A 56 14.29 -2.53 3.42
C LEU A 56 13.15 -3.54 3.48
N SER A 57 13.35 -4.71 2.87
CA SER A 57 12.31 -5.74 2.80
C SER A 57 11.92 -6.24 4.19
N THR A 58 12.88 -6.51 5.07
CA THR A 58 12.59 -6.94 6.45
C THR A 58 11.83 -5.87 7.23
N GLY A 59 12.26 -4.60 7.14
CA GLY A 59 11.61 -3.51 7.86
C GLY A 59 10.20 -3.23 7.35
N MET A 60 9.97 -3.36 6.03
CA MET A 60 8.65 -3.26 5.44
C MET A 60 7.76 -4.42 5.88
N GLY A 61 8.28 -5.66 5.83
CA GLY A 61 7.56 -6.86 6.27
C GLY A 61 7.09 -6.74 7.72
N THR A 62 7.98 -6.39 8.65
CA THR A 62 7.60 -6.21 10.05
C THR A 62 6.55 -5.11 10.25
N LEU A 63 6.61 -4.03 9.48
CA LEU A 63 5.63 -2.94 9.57
C LEU A 63 4.26 -3.40 9.05
N GLN A 64 4.23 -4.07 7.89
CA GLN A 64 3.00 -4.52 7.24
C GLN A 64 2.35 -5.69 7.98
N GLU A 65 3.13 -6.60 8.56
CA GLU A 65 2.60 -7.74 9.33
C GLU A 65 1.82 -7.30 10.59
N ILE A 66 2.12 -6.14 11.15
CA ILE A 66 1.34 -5.57 12.27
C ILE A 66 -0.04 -5.11 11.80
N ILE A 67 -0.12 -4.61 10.56
CA ILE A 67 -1.34 -4.14 9.91
C ILE A 67 -2.12 -5.35 9.40
N THR A 68 -2.76 -6.04 10.32
CA THR A 68 -3.57 -7.22 10.01
C THR A 68 -4.78 -7.29 10.92
N SER A 69 -5.74 -8.09 10.49
CA SER A 69 -6.96 -8.39 11.24
C SER A 69 -6.75 -9.60 12.13
N ASN A 70 -7.24 -9.55 13.36
CA ASN A 70 -7.26 -10.67 14.30
C ASN A 70 -8.72 -11.13 14.51
N LYS A 71 -8.98 -11.98 15.51
CA LYS A 71 -10.35 -12.47 15.79
C LYS A 71 -11.24 -11.46 16.52
N GLU A 72 -10.64 -10.47 17.15
CA GLU A 72 -11.28 -9.54 18.10
C GLU A 72 -11.38 -8.11 17.51
N GLY A 73 -10.63 -7.80 16.46
CA GLY A 73 -10.67 -6.52 15.77
C GLY A 73 -9.80 -6.50 14.51
N SER A 74 -9.89 -5.40 13.75
CA SER A 74 -9.13 -5.23 12.51
C SER A 74 -8.34 -3.93 12.47
N ILE A 75 -7.24 -3.93 11.73
CA ILE A 75 -6.58 -2.69 11.30
C ILE A 75 -6.65 -2.66 9.77
N THR A 76 -7.52 -1.79 9.25
CA THR A 76 -7.58 -1.50 7.82
C THR A 76 -6.68 -0.30 7.55
N SER A 77 -5.67 -0.43 6.69
CA SER A 77 -4.78 0.68 6.37
C SER A 77 -4.99 1.24 4.97
N ILE A 78 -4.98 2.58 4.87
CA ILE A 78 -4.90 3.31 3.60
C ILE A 78 -3.53 3.97 3.56
N GLN A 79 -2.68 3.50 2.66
CA GLN A 79 -1.28 3.91 2.58
C GLN A 79 -1.01 4.64 1.27
N ALA A 80 -0.58 5.90 1.35
CA ALA A 80 -0.10 6.61 0.18
C ALA A 80 1.30 6.08 -0.16
N VAL A 81 1.47 5.56 -1.38
CA VAL A 81 2.76 5.11 -1.92
C VAL A 81 3.20 6.13 -2.96
N TYR A 82 4.30 6.84 -2.69
CA TYR A 82 4.92 7.71 -3.68
C TYR A 82 5.80 6.86 -4.61
N VAL A 83 5.50 6.88 -5.91
CA VAL A 83 6.30 6.22 -6.94
C VAL A 83 7.30 7.24 -7.51
N PRO A 84 8.61 7.08 -7.27
CA PRO A 84 9.60 7.99 -7.82
C PRO A 84 9.65 7.89 -9.34
N ALA A 85 9.62 9.05 -10.01
CA ALA A 85 9.70 9.16 -11.47
C ALA A 85 8.64 8.33 -12.25
N ASP A 86 7.49 8.03 -11.63
CA ASP A 86 6.44 7.19 -12.20
C ASP A 86 6.94 5.75 -12.57
N ASP A 87 8.04 5.27 -11.96
CA ASP A 87 8.62 3.94 -12.17
C ASP A 87 8.15 2.92 -11.09
N LEU A 88 7.20 2.07 -11.46
CA LEU A 88 6.67 1.00 -10.61
C LEU A 88 7.65 -0.14 -10.37
N THR A 89 8.76 -0.20 -11.12
CA THR A 89 9.79 -1.24 -11.00
C THR A 89 10.85 -0.91 -9.95
N ASP A 90 10.81 0.31 -9.37
CA ASP A 90 11.67 0.67 -8.26
C ASP A 90 11.47 -0.26 -7.05
N HIS A 91 12.56 -0.56 -6.36
CA HIS A 91 12.58 -1.54 -5.28
C HIS A 91 11.66 -1.16 -4.10
N ALA A 92 11.44 0.13 -3.82
CA ALA A 92 10.61 0.55 -2.70
C ALA A 92 9.10 0.38 -2.96
N PRO A 93 8.53 0.84 -4.09
CA PRO A 93 7.17 0.49 -4.49
C PRO A 93 6.99 -1.02 -4.65
N ALA A 94 7.91 -1.72 -5.34
CA ALA A 94 7.79 -3.16 -5.59
C ALA A 94 7.69 -3.99 -4.30
N THR A 95 8.52 -3.69 -3.30
CA THR A 95 8.45 -4.35 -1.99
C THR A 95 7.20 -3.98 -1.20
N THR A 96 6.69 -2.77 -1.35
CA THR A 96 5.45 -2.35 -0.67
C THR A 96 4.23 -3.02 -1.28
N PHE A 97 4.14 -3.08 -2.61
CA PHE A 97 3.02 -3.69 -3.33
C PHE A 97 2.87 -5.18 -3.03
N ALA A 98 3.97 -5.89 -2.76
CA ALA A 98 3.92 -7.30 -2.37
C ALA A 98 3.16 -7.57 -1.06
N HIS A 99 2.93 -6.53 -0.24
CA HIS A 99 2.22 -6.62 1.02
C HIS A 99 0.82 -5.98 1.01
N LEU A 100 0.39 -5.39 -0.11
CA LEU A 100 -0.91 -4.71 -0.20
C LEU A 100 -1.97 -5.64 -0.81
N ASP A 101 -3.12 -5.73 -0.15
CA ASP A 101 -4.27 -6.51 -0.63
C ASP A 101 -5.00 -5.84 -1.80
N ALA A 102 -4.93 -4.50 -1.87
CA ALA A 102 -5.51 -3.72 -2.94
C ALA A 102 -4.59 -2.54 -3.29
N THR A 103 -4.50 -2.27 -4.58
CA THR A 103 -3.75 -1.14 -5.13
C THR A 103 -4.70 -0.24 -5.90
N VAL A 104 -4.70 1.05 -5.56
CA VAL A 104 -5.45 2.08 -6.29
C VAL A 104 -4.43 3.02 -6.92
N VAL A 105 -4.34 2.99 -8.24
CA VAL A 105 -3.40 3.79 -9.01
C VAL A 105 -4.06 5.10 -9.40
N LEU A 106 -3.42 6.23 -9.09
CA LEU A 106 -3.89 7.56 -9.46
C LEU A 106 -3.15 8.06 -10.70
N SER A 107 -3.88 8.28 -11.80
CA SER A 107 -3.31 8.72 -13.07
C SER A 107 -3.38 10.23 -13.24
N ARG A 108 -2.23 10.85 -13.51
CA ARG A 108 -2.12 12.27 -13.86
C ARG A 108 -2.92 12.61 -15.13
N GLY A 109 -2.99 11.67 -16.08
CA GLY A 109 -3.72 11.85 -17.34
C GLY A 109 -5.23 11.96 -17.15
N LEU A 110 -5.80 11.18 -16.22
CA LEU A 110 -7.23 11.26 -15.87
C LEU A 110 -7.55 12.55 -15.13
N ALA A 111 -6.71 12.96 -14.18
CA ALA A 111 -6.86 14.23 -13.47
C ALA A 111 -6.78 15.44 -14.43
N ALA A 112 -5.90 15.40 -15.45
CA ALA A 112 -5.81 16.44 -16.47
C ALA A 112 -7.08 16.56 -17.34
N LYS A 113 -7.87 15.48 -17.45
CA LYS A 113 -9.19 15.45 -18.09
C LYS A 113 -10.33 15.85 -17.15
N ALA A 114 -10.02 16.35 -15.95
CA ALA A 114 -10.98 16.70 -14.90
C ALA A 114 -11.84 15.53 -14.39
N ILE A 115 -11.35 14.29 -14.50
CA ILE A 115 -11.99 13.10 -13.94
C ILE A 115 -11.52 12.94 -12.49
N TYR A 116 -12.44 13.03 -11.54
CA TYR A 116 -12.16 12.91 -10.10
C TYR A 116 -13.10 11.90 -9.42
N PRO A 117 -12.57 10.98 -8.59
CA PRO A 117 -11.14 10.77 -8.32
C PRO A 117 -10.41 10.20 -9.55
N GLY A 118 -9.17 10.64 -9.79
CA GLY A 118 -8.37 10.27 -10.97
C GLY A 118 -7.81 8.85 -10.91
N VAL A 119 -8.66 7.88 -10.55
CA VAL A 119 -8.32 6.45 -10.38
C VAL A 119 -8.24 5.79 -11.74
N ASP A 120 -7.14 5.09 -12.00
CA ASP A 120 -6.99 4.25 -13.18
C ASP A 120 -7.58 2.85 -12.92
N PRO A 121 -8.72 2.48 -13.55
CA PRO A 121 -9.37 1.21 -13.30
C PRO A 121 -8.63 0.00 -13.90
N LEU A 122 -7.72 0.23 -14.86
CA LEU A 122 -6.98 -0.84 -15.53
C LEU A 122 -5.73 -1.26 -14.75
N ASP A 123 -5.08 -0.28 -14.11
CA ASP A 123 -3.88 -0.49 -13.30
C ASP A 123 -4.20 -0.72 -11.80
N SER A 124 -5.42 -0.41 -11.37
CA SER A 124 -5.88 -0.69 -10.00
C SER A 124 -6.36 -2.13 -9.86
N THR A 125 -6.00 -2.80 -8.76
CA THR A 125 -6.35 -4.20 -8.53
C THR A 125 -6.71 -4.46 -7.07
N SER A 126 -7.46 -5.53 -6.81
CA SER A 126 -7.76 -5.99 -5.46
C SER A 126 -7.81 -7.51 -5.43
N THR A 127 -7.21 -8.12 -4.40
CA THR A 127 -7.31 -9.55 -4.13
C THR A 127 -8.73 -9.96 -3.73
N MET A 128 -9.53 -9.03 -3.22
CA MET A 128 -10.92 -9.27 -2.83
C MET A 128 -11.88 -9.36 -4.03
N LEU A 129 -11.46 -8.96 -5.23
CA LEU A 129 -12.27 -9.02 -6.44
C LEU A 129 -12.31 -10.45 -7.01
N GLN A 130 -12.84 -11.38 -6.22
CA GLN A 130 -12.98 -12.79 -6.56
C GLN A 130 -14.44 -13.22 -6.35
N PRO A 131 -14.99 -14.11 -7.19
CA PRO A 131 -16.42 -14.41 -7.16
C PRO A 131 -16.92 -15.00 -5.83
N HIS A 132 -16.05 -15.64 -5.06
CA HIS A 132 -16.41 -16.22 -3.76
C HIS A 132 -16.40 -15.19 -2.61
N ILE A 133 -15.88 -13.97 -2.84
CA ILE A 133 -15.84 -12.89 -1.86
C ILE A 133 -16.95 -11.87 -2.17
N VAL A 134 -17.00 -11.35 -3.40
CA VAL A 134 -17.95 -10.31 -3.83
C VAL A 134 -19.21 -10.87 -4.51
N GLY A 135 -19.22 -12.16 -4.85
CA GLY A 135 -20.30 -12.77 -5.63
C GLY A 135 -20.06 -12.70 -7.14
N ASN A 136 -20.72 -13.61 -7.88
CA ASN A 136 -20.53 -13.76 -9.32
C ASN A 136 -20.99 -12.54 -10.13
N ILE A 137 -22.03 -11.83 -9.66
CA ILE A 137 -22.59 -10.68 -10.40
C ILE A 137 -21.64 -9.49 -10.35
N ASP A 138 -21.12 -9.17 -9.16
CA ASP A 138 -20.23 -8.02 -8.97
C ASP A 138 -18.88 -8.26 -9.64
N GLU A 139 -18.35 -9.49 -9.57
CA GLU A 139 -17.12 -9.85 -10.28
C GLU A 139 -17.29 -9.80 -11.80
N ALA A 140 -18.39 -10.33 -12.34
CA ALA A 140 -18.65 -10.31 -13.78
C ALA A 140 -18.84 -8.87 -14.30
N THR A 141 -19.52 -8.02 -13.52
CA THR A 141 -19.72 -6.61 -13.86
C THR A 141 -18.39 -5.86 -13.89
N ALA A 142 -17.53 -6.06 -12.89
CA ALA A 142 -16.21 -5.46 -12.85
C ALA A 142 -15.33 -5.90 -14.03
N LYS A 143 -15.35 -7.19 -14.37
CA LYS A 143 -14.61 -7.72 -15.54
C LYS A 143 -15.14 -7.17 -16.87
N ALA A 144 -16.45 -7.05 -17.03
CA ALA A 144 -17.07 -6.50 -18.22
C ALA A 144 -16.65 -5.03 -18.42
N MET A 145 -16.71 -4.22 -17.37
CA MET A 145 -16.25 -2.82 -17.41
C MET A 145 -14.77 -2.72 -17.77
N ASN A 146 -13.91 -3.57 -17.19
CA ASN A 146 -12.48 -3.59 -17.52
C ASN A 146 -12.20 -4.00 -18.97
N LEU A 147 -13.01 -4.91 -19.53
CA LEU A 147 -12.88 -5.30 -20.93
C LEU A 147 -13.27 -4.17 -21.88
N GLU A 148 -14.37 -3.48 -21.61
CA GLU A 148 -14.88 -2.37 -22.42
C GLU A 148 -13.91 -1.19 -22.46
N MET A 149 -13.31 -0.86 -21.31
CA MET A 149 -12.31 0.21 -21.21
C MET A 149 -10.98 -0.12 -21.90
N ARG A 150 -10.66 -1.41 -22.11
CA ARG A 150 -9.46 -1.81 -22.89
C ARG A 150 -9.67 -1.74 -24.39
N THR A 151 -10.92 -1.80 -24.85
CA THR A 151 -11.27 -1.77 -26.28
C THR A 151 -11.48 -0.36 -26.84
N THR A 152 -11.54 0.65 -25.98
CA THR A 152 -11.78 2.06 -26.34
C THR A 152 -10.49 2.87 -26.23
#